data_AF-A0A2E4EHJ1-F1
#
_entry.id   AF-A0A2E4EHJ1-F1
#
_cell.length_a   1.000
_cell.length_b   1.000
_cell.length_c   1.000
_cell.angle_alpha   90.00
_cell.angle_beta   90.00
_cell.angle_gamma   90.00
#
_symmetry.space_group_name_H-M   'P 1'
#
loop_
_entity.id
_entity.type
_entity.pdbx_description
1 polymer ?
#
loop_
_entity_poly.entity_id
_entity_poly.type
_entity_poly.pdbx_seq_one_letter_code
_entity_poly.pdbx_strand_id
1 'polypeptide(L)'
;MGENIVLKKNPKIEFQLLDSGFQLIDEQTERNSGFYSYHDLQFVELNKTWFPRLAMWLRVFTWILNGVPYFPDAETCKKANVIIHLRKTKLGLWLTDSYMADKAKMLAQLLEKKTKHNKG
;
A
#
# COMPACT_ATOMS: atom_id res chain seq x y z
N MET A 1 -21.93 4.38 -9.91
CA MET A 1 -20.93 5.49 -9.87
C MET A 1 -19.67 4.93 -9.27
N GLY A 2 -18.58 4.84 -10.04
CA GLY A 2 -17.33 4.27 -9.55
C GLY A 2 -16.56 5.24 -8.67
N GLU A 3 -15.91 4.72 -7.62
CA GLU A 3 -14.98 5.49 -6.79
C GLU A 3 -13.57 5.38 -7.38
N ASN A 4 -12.93 6.52 -7.64
CA ASN A 4 -11.55 6.56 -8.14
C ASN A 4 -10.58 6.92 -7.02
N ILE A 5 -9.56 6.11 -6.82
CA ILE A 5 -8.53 6.29 -5.80
C ILE A 5 -7.18 6.39 -6.50
N VAL A 6 -6.65 7.60 -6.55
CA VAL A 6 -5.30 7.87 -7.06
C VAL A 6 -4.31 7.71 -5.90
N LEU A 7 -3.48 6.67 -5.94
CA LEU A 7 -2.37 6.48 -5.01
C LEU A 7 -1.22 7.43 -5.36
N LYS A 8 -0.91 7.58 -6.65
CA LYS A 8 0.19 8.43 -7.13
C LYS A 8 -0.16 9.05 -8.48
N LYS A 9 0.28 10.28 -8.72
CA LYS A 9 0.04 10.99 -9.98
C LYS A 9 1.12 10.75 -11.04
N ASN A 10 2.37 10.55 -10.64
CA ASN A 10 3.49 10.31 -11.56
C ASN A 10 4.61 9.49 -10.89
N PRO A 11 4.97 8.29 -11.40
CA PRO A 11 4.18 7.51 -12.37
C PRO A 11 2.78 7.26 -11.80
N LYS A 12 1.76 7.24 -12.67
CA LYS A 12 0.37 7.15 -12.23
C LYS A 12 0.07 5.76 -11.67
N ILE A 13 -0.52 5.74 -10.48
CA ILE A 13 -1.08 4.54 -9.86
C ILE A 13 -2.50 4.88 -9.41
N GLU A 14 -3.50 4.33 -10.09
CA GLU A 14 -4.92 4.62 -9.89
C GLU A 14 -5.74 3.34 -9.85
N PHE A 15 -6.68 3.30 -8.90
CA PHE A 15 -7.71 2.28 -8.80
C PHE A 15 -9.05 2.89 -9.13
N GLN A 16 -9.76 2.29 -10.08
CA GLN A 16 -11.15 2.63 -10.38
C GLN A 16 -12.03 1.50 -9.87
N LEU A 17 -12.77 1.76 -8.79
CA LEU A 17 -13.64 0.78 -8.15
C LEU A 17 -14.98 0.76 -8.90
N LEU A 18 -15.31 -0.39 -9.48
CA LEU A 18 -16.54 -0.68 -10.21
C LEU A 18 -17.42 -1.62 -9.39
N ASP A 19 -18.61 -1.94 -9.88
CA ASP A 19 -19.56 -2.77 -9.11
C ASP A 19 -19.09 -4.23 -9.00
N SER A 20 -18.51 -4.78 -10.07
CA SER A 20 -18.05 -6.18 -10.15
C SER A 20 -16.56 -6.40 -9.80
N GLY A 21 -15.79 -5.32 -9.67
CA GLY A 21 -14.35 -5.41 -9.49
C GLY A 21 -13.67 -4.04 -9.52
N PHE A 22 -12.37 -4.01 -9.78
CA PHE A 22 -11.61 -2.79 -9.91
C PHE A 22 -10.66 -2.83 -11.10
N GLN A 23 -10.51 -1.68 -11.76
CA GLN A 23 -9.45 -1.47 -12.75
C GLN A 23 -8.23 -0.88 -12.03
N LEU A 24 -7.07 -1.50 -12.19
CA LEU A 24 -5.78 -0.95 -11.79
C LEU A 24 -5.08 -0.38 -13.02
N ILE A 25 -4.65 0.87 -12.91
CA ILE A 25 -3.72 1.53 -13.82
C ILE A 25 -2.44 1.77 -13.01
N ASP A 26 -1.37 1.06 -13.36
CA ASP A 26 -0.06 1.13 -12.73
C ASP A 26 1.00 1.39 -13.81
N GLU A 27 1.32 2.66 -14.02
CA GLU A 27 2.37 3.10 -14.96
C GLU A 27 3.78 2.80 -14.44
N GLN A 28 3.93 2.47 -13.15
CA GLN A 28 5.23 2.08 -12.59
C GLN A 28 5.54 0.62 -12.90
N THR A 29 4.53 -0.24 -12.89
CA THR A 29 4.63 -1.66 -13.22
C THR A 29 3.45 -2.06 -14.10
N GLU A 30 3.58 -1.84 -15.41
CA GLU A 30 2.49 -2.06 -16.39
C GLU A 30 1.88 -3.46 -16.32
N ARG A 31 2.64 -4.49 -15.92
CA ARG A 31 2.16 -5.87 -15.73
C ARG A 31 1.06 -6.01 -14.67
N ASN A 32 0.99 -5.07 -13.72
CA ASN A 32 -0.07 -5.02 -12.72
C ASN A 32 -1.33 -4.32 -13.24
N SER A 33 -1.27 -3.65 -14.39
CA SER A 33 -2.42 -2.94 -14.93
C SER A 33 -3.43 -3.94 -15.49
N GLY A 34 -4.70 -3.75 -15.15
CA GLY A 34 -5.76 -4.66 -15.60
C GLY A 34 -7.00 -4.58 -14.74
N PHE A 35 -8.02 -5.33 -15.16
CA PHE A 35 -9.25 -5.50 -14.41
C PHE A 35 -9.16 -6.71 -13.48
N TYR A 36 -9.61 -6.55 -12.25
CA TYR A 36 -9.62 -7.59 -11.22
C TYR A 36 -11.00 -7.71 -10.58
N SER A 37 -11.57 -8.92 -10.63
CA SER A 37 -12.88 -9.22 -10.06
C SER A 37 -12.84 -9.29 -8.53
N TYR A 38 -13.86 -8.77 -7.87
CA TYR A 38 -14.01 -8.94 -6.41
C TYR A 38 -14.25 -10.39 -6.00
N HIS A 39 -14.76 -11.25 -6.89
CA HIS A 39 -14.90 -12.68 -6.59
C HIS A 39 -13.56 -13.39 -6.44
N ASP A 40 -12.51 -12.87 -7.08
CA ASP A 40 -11.16 -13.39 -6.99
C ASP A 40 -10.39 -12.81 -5.79
N LEU A 41 -10.90 -11.74 -5.17
CA LEU A 41 -10.27 -11.07 -4.03
C LEU A 41 -10.36 -11.93 -2.76
N GLN A 42 -9.20 -12.30 -2.22
CA GLN A 42 -9.09 -13.10 -1.01
C GLN A 42 -8.91 -12.22 0.24
N PHE A 43 -7.83 -11.44 0.27
CA PHE A 43 -7.51 -10.49 1.33
C PHE A 43 -6.50 -9.45 0.83
N VAL A 44 -6.35 -8.37 1.59
CA VAL A 44 -5.38 -7.30 1.32
C VAL A 44 -4.45 -7.18 2.51
N GLU A 45 -3.14 -7.20 2.26
CA GLU A 45 -2.11 -7.04 3.27
C GLU A 45 -1.47 -5.66 3.13
N LEU A 46 -1.40 -4.92 4.23
CA LEU A 46 -0.70 -3.63 4.29
C LEU A 46 0.51 -3.78 5.21
N ASN A 47 1.68 -4.01 4.62
CA ASN A 47 2.92 -4.04 5.39
C ASN A 47 3.39 -2.62 5.65
N LYS A 48 3.21 -2.19 6.90
CA LYS A 48 3.81 -0.97 7.41
C LYS A 48 5.25 -1.26 7.81
N THR A 49 6.19 -0.58 7.19
CA THR A 49 7.48 -0.35 7.84
C THR A 49 7.24 0.54 9.06
N TRP A 50 7.22 -0.08 10.24
CA TRP A 50 7.20 0.60 11.56
C TRP A 50 8.49 1.39 11.84
N PHE A 51 9.46 1.26 10.93
CA PHE A 51 10.82 1.74 11.07
C PHE A 51 10.98 3.27 11.19
N PRO A 52 10.14 4.16 10.65
CA PRO A 52 10.33 5.61 10.84
C PRO A 52 10.14 6.03 12.29
N ARG A 53 9.13 5.47 12.99
CA ARG A 53 8.91 5.72 14.42
C ARG A 53 10.02 5.07 15.24
N LEU A 54 10.40 3.85 14.91
CA LEU A 54 11.48 3.13 15.58
C LEU A 54 12.84 3.85 15.40
N ALA A 55 13.14 4.34 14.20
CA ALA A 55 14.32 5.12 13.88
C ALA A 55 14.36 6.45 14.63
N MET A 56 13.22 7.13 14.75
CA MET A 56 13.10 8.33 15.58
C MET A 56 13.40 8.02 17.05
N TRP A 57 12.82 6.95 17.61
CA TRP A 57 13.13 6.50 18.96
C TRP A 57 14.60 6.12 19.12
N LEU A 58 15.16 5.32 18.20
CA LEU A 58 16.57 4.92 18.22
C LEU A 58 17.51 6.14 18.14
N ARG A 59 17.18 7.15 17.33
CA ARG A 59 17.95 8.40 17.26
C ARG A 59 17.94 9.15 18.59
N VAL A 60 16.79 9.23 19.26
CA VAL A 60 16.67 9.87 20.59
C VAL A 60 17.44 9.07 21.63
N PHE A 61 17.26 7.75 21.69
CA PHE A 61 17.96 6.88 22.63
C PHE A 61 19.48 6.90 22.45
N THR A 62 19.98 6.85 21.21
CA THR A 62 21.42 6.89 20.91
C THR A 62 22.03 8.25 21.18
N TRP A 63 21.30 9.34 20.96
CA TRP A 63 21.76 10.67 21.35
C TRP A 63 21.90 10.79 22.88
N ILE A 64 20.93 10.29 23.64
CA ILE A 64 20.96 10.31 25.11
C ILE A 64 22.10 9.45 25.67
N LEU A 65 22.32 8.24 25.13
CA LEU A 65 23.28 7.28 25.67
C LEU A 65 24.72 7.48 25.16
N ASN A 66 24.89 7.83 23.88
CA ASN A 66 26.19 7.85 23.20
C ASN A 66 26.62 9.24 22.71
N GLY A 67 25.79 10.28 22.88
CA GLY A 67 26.10 11.66 22.46
C GLY A 67 26.06 11.91 20.94
N VAL A 68 25.92 10.86 20.12
CA VAL A 68 25.87 10.95 18.65
C VAL A 68 24.57 10.33 18.14
N PRO A 69 23.77 11.06 17.34
CA PRO A 69 22.54 10.52 16.78
C PRO A 69 22.84 9.43 15.75
N TYR A 70 22.22 8.25 15.93
CA TYR A 70 22.20 7.20 14.92
C TYR A 70 21.33 7.59 13.73
N PHE A 71 21.88 7.49 12.53
CA PHE A 71 21.17 7.70 11.27
C PHE A 71 21.05 6.36 10.56
N PRO A 72 19.90 5.66 10.64
CA PRO A 72 19.68 4.49 9.83
C PRO A 72 19.68 4.90 8.36
N ASP A 73 20.27 4.05 7.52
CA ASP A 73 20.38 4.27 6.09
C ASP A 73 18.99 4.54 5.45
N ALA A 74 18.91 5.60 4.66
CA ALA A 74 17.65 6.10 4.11
C ALA A 74 17.00 5.12 3.12
N GLU A 75 17.79 4.21 2.53
CA GLU A 75 17.32 3.16 1.62
C GLU A 75 16.50 2.06 2.32
N THR A 76 16.85 1.72 3.56
CA THR A 76 16.12 0.71 4.36
C THR A 76 14.92 1.29 5.11
N CYS A 77 14.83 2.62 5.24
CA CYS A 77 13.80 3.33 6.00
C CYS A 77 12.40 3.42 5.34
N LYS A 78 12.23 3.06 4.06
CA LYS A 78 11.09 3.58 3.26
C LYS A 78 10.08 2.58 2.68
N LYS A 79 10.28 1.27 2.83
CA LYS A 79 9.54 0.31 1.99
C LYS A 79 8.26 -0.21 2.66
N ALA A 80 7.22 0.61 2.72
CA ALA A 80 5.88 0.09 2.95
C ALA A 80 5.35 -0.52 1.64
N ASN A 81 4.56 -1.58 1.70
CA ASN A 81 3.91 -2.13 0.51
C ASN A 81 2.47 -2.54 0.81
N VAL A 82 1.67 -2.58 -0.24
CA VAL A 82 0.34 -3.19 -0.22
C VAL A 82 0.37 -4.39 -1.15
N ILE A 83 -0.12 -5.53 -0.66
CA ILE A 83 -0.22 -6.76 -1.42
C ILE A 83 -1.70 -7.15 -1.47
N ILE A 84 -2.25 -7.21 -2.68
CA ILE A 84 -3.62 -7.64 -2.93
C ILE A 84 -3.56 -9.11 -3.38
N HIS A 85 -4.12 -10.00 -2.56
CA HIS A 85 -4.16 -11.43 -2.85
C HIS A 85 -5.42 -11.76 -3.63
N LEU A 86 -5.23 -12.24 -4.85
CA LEU A 86 -6.27 -12.76 -5.72
C LEU A 86 -6.12 -14.29 -5.84
N ARG A 87 -7.20 -14.99 -6.23
CA ARG A 87 -7.19 -16.46 -6.36
C ARG A 87 -6.05 -17.01 -7.21
N LYS A 88 -5.70 -16.33 -8.31
CA LYS A 88 -4.71 -16.79 -9.29
C LYS A 88 -3.42 -15.97 -9.31
N THR A 89 -3.38 -14.82 -8.64
CA THR A 89 -2.27 -13.88 -8.74
C THR A 89 -2.14 -13.01 -7.49
N LYS A 90 -1.02 -12.31 -7.34
CA LYS A 90 -0.79 -11.32 -6.29
C LYS A 90 -0.35 -10.01 -6.92
N LEU A 91 -0.94 -8.91 -6.48
CA LEU A 91 -0.55 -7.57 -6.91
C LEU A 91 0.23 -6.91 -5.77
N GLY A 92 1.52 -6.68 -5.99
CA GLY A 92 2.38 -5.99 -5.03
C GLY A 92 2.66 -4.56 -5.50
N LEU A 93 2.36 -3.58 -4.64
CA LEU A 93 2.65 -2.17 -4.90
C LEU A 93 3.52 -1.60 -3.78
N TRP A 94 4.65 -1.02 -4.17
CA TRP A 94 5.53 -0.31 -3.26
C TRP A 94 4.96 1.09 -2.98
N LEU A 95 4.90 1.44 -1.69
CA LEU A 95 4.44 2.74 -1.22
C LEU A 95 5.67 3.60 -0.97
N THR A 96 5.84 4.66 -1.77
CA THR A 96 7.07 5.47 -1.74
C THR A 96 7.01 6.66 -0.78
N ASP A 97 5.82 7.00 -0.29
CA ASP A 97 5.60 8.14 0.60
C ASP A 97 4.39 7.93 1.52
N SER A 98 4.22 8.83 2.50
CA SER A 98 3.15 8.76 3.49
C SER A 98 1.76 8.94 2.88
N TYR A 99 1.64 9.75 1.82
CA TYR A 99 0.36 9.98 1.14
C TYR A 99 -0.12 8.69 0.47
N MET A 100 0.77 7.97 -0.23
CA MET A 100 0.49 6.65 -0.78
C MET A 100 0.09 5.67 0.33
N ALA A 101 0.77 5.69 1.48
CA ALA A 101 0.44 4.79 2.59
C ALA A 101 -0.96 5.02 3.18
N ASP A 102 -1.36 6.28 3.34
CA ASP A 102 -2.69 6.63 3.82
C ASP A 102 -3.77 6.24 2.80
N LYS A 103 -3.53 6.49 1.51
CA LYS A 103 -4.43 6.06 0.42
C LYS A 103 -4.51 4.55 0.29
N ALA A 104 -3.40 3.83 0.45
CA ALA A 104 -3.36 2.38 0.43
C ALA A 104 -4.13 1.77 1.61
N LYS A 105 -4.06 2.39 2.79
CA LYS A 105 -4.88 1.98 3.95
C LYS A 105 -6.38 2.16 3.66
N MET A 106 -6.77 3.30 3.08
CA MET A 106 -8.16 3.55 2.68
C MET A 106 -8.62 2.54 1.62
N LEU A 107 -7.79 2.27 0.60
CA LEU A 107 -8.07 1.27 -0.43
C LEU A 107 -8.27 -0.12 0.17
N ALA A 108 -7.38 -0.57 1.07
CA ALA A 108 -7.49 -1.87 1.73
C ALA A 108 -8.83 -2.00 2.48
N GLN A 109 -9.23 -0.98 3.23
CA GLN A 109 -10.51 -0.98 3.94
C GLN A 109 -11.73 -1.05 3.00
N LEU A 110 -11.67 -0.38 1.85
CA LEU A 110 -12.74 -0.42 0.85
C LEU A 110 -12.84 -1.80 0.19
N LEU A 111 -11.69 -2.37 -0.20
CA LEU A 111 -11.62 -3.71 -0.78
C LEU A 111 -12.12 -4.78 0.20
N GLU A 112 -11.73 -4.71 1.48
CA GLU A 112 -12.22 -5.62 2.52
C GLU A 112 -13.74 -5.54 2.72
N LYS A 113 -14.32 -4.34 2.68
CA LYS A 113 -15.79 -4.15 2.74
C LYS A 113 -16.48 -4.84 1.57
N LYS A 114 -15.94 -4.70 0.35
CA LYS A 114 -16.46 -5.35 -0.86
C LYS A 114 -16.34 -6.87 -0.79
N THR A 115 -15.23 -7.41 -0.25
CA THR A 115 -15.06 -8.85 -0.05
C THR A 115 -16.07 -9.42 0.95
N LYS A 116 -16.35 -8.72 2.06
CA LYS A 116 -17.34 -9.18 3.05
C LYS A 116 -18.75 -9.18 2.50
N HIS A 117 -19.11 -8.18 1.69
CA HIS A 117 -20.42 -8.11 1.06
C HIS A 117 -20.66 -9.26 0.07
N ASN A 118 -19.63 -9.67 -0.68
CA ASN A 118 -19.75 -10.77 -1.65
C ASN A 118 -19.74 -12.18 -1.03
N LYS A 119 -19.52 -12.31 0.28
CA LYS A 119 -19.53 -13.60 1.00
C LYS A 119 -20.83 -13.84 1.78
N GLY A 120 -21.73 -12.86 1.83
CA GLY A 120 -23.09 -13.00 2.37
C GLY A 120 -24.09 -13.22 1.26
#